data_AF-A0AAV7I4Y2-F1
#
_entry.id   AF-A0AAV7I4Y2-F1
#
_cell.length_a   1.000
_cell.length_b   1.000
_cell.length_c   1.000
_cell.angle_alpha   90.00
_cell.angle_beta   90.00
_cell.angle_gamma   90.00
#
_symmetry.space_group_name_H-M   'P 1'
#
loop_
_entity.id
_entity.type
_entity.pdbx_description
1 polymer ?
#
loop_
_entity_poly.entity_id
_entity_poly.type
_entity_poly.pdbx_seq_one_letter_code
_entity_poly.pdbx_strand_id
1 'polypeptide(L)'
;MEILKLFLFLVTGGLVDRVTRHNRALIETDYLLEQEHESPLLLASYDLLRRLTCHLKRVNNHDSNNFNVNHESEQTSAESHLLGCLESTEAAGAIGCLYATFALAHQKCTSPTPGQTGSSSSSAKLMALRTLKLLKSIGQVDLLTLQKLLGAEGTSLQWRLIASHLITRFLKEEPLEEIKDTCAATQSSPTAVLILTELFTVLGYFAVNNTDNQLVLQTAGAGSSVLQQLCTLPFPFYGDPRLAPFTLPTLLAATHKNSEATAVLSCEMSYQ
;
A
#
# COMPACT_ATOMS: atom_id res chain seq x y z
N MET A 1 5.65 1.35 29.54
CA MET A 1 6.07 -0.04 29.80
C MET A 1 4.95 -1.05 29.56
N GLU A 2 3.73 -0.85 30.08
CA GLU A 2 2.62 -1.81 29.92
C GLU A 2 2.15 -2.01 28.47
N ILE A 3 2.11 -0.94 27.67
CA ILE A 3 1.70 -1.01 26.25
C ILE A 3 2.66 -1.87 25.42
N LEU A 4 3.97 -1.79 25.68
CA LEU A 4 4.97 -2.60 24.97
C LEU A 4 4.86 -4.08 25.34
N LYS A 5 4.58 -4.39 26.61
CA LYS A 5 4.36 -5.77 27.06
C LYS A 5 3.08 -6.36 26.46
N LEU A 6 2.01 -5.58 26.39
CA LEU A 6 0.78 -5.97 25.70
C LEU A 6 1.02 -6.18 24.20
N PHE A 7 1.82 -5.30 23.58
CA PHE A 7 2.23 -5.44 22.20
C PHE A 7 3.00 -6.75 21.96
N LEU A 8 4.04 -6.99 22.76
CA LEU A 8 4.83 -8.21 22.67
C LEU A 8 3.95 -9.44 22.89
N PHE A 9 3.02 -9.40 23.84
CA PHE A 9 2.06 -10.46 24.08
C PHE A 9 1.14 -10.72 22.87
N LEU A 10 0.64 -9.67 22.21
CA LEU A 10 -0.19 -9.81 21.02
C LEU A 10 0.59 -10.40 19.84
N VAL A 11 1.80 -9.92 19.62
CA VAL A 11 2.67 -10.41 18.53
C VAL A 11 3.11 -11.86 18.79
N THR A 12 3.63 -12.16 19.98
CA THR A 12 4.02 -13.53 20.38
C THR A 12 2.82 -14.47 20.51
N GLY A 13 1.64 -13.95 20.82
CA GLY A 13 0.37 -14.69 20.85
C GLY A 13 -0.17 -15.08 19.46
N GLY A 14 0.57 -14.78 18.39
CA GLY A 14 0.25 -15.15 17.02
C GLY A 14 -0.88 -14.33 16.39
N LEU A 15 -1.04 -13.05 16.80
CA LEU A 15 -2.05 -12.17 16.21
C LEU A 15 -1.89 -12.08 14.68
N VAL A 16 -0.67 -11.85 14.21
CA VAL A 16 -0.35 -11.74 12.77
C VAL A 16 -0.73 -13.02 12.04
N ASP A 17 -0.38 -14.19 12.59
CA ASP A 17 -0.72 -15.48 11.99
C ASP A 17 -2.22 -15.76 11.95
N ARG A 18 -2.95 -15.34 12.99
CA ARG A 18 -4.42 -15.48 13.05
C ARG A 18 -5.09 -14.60 11.99
N VAL A 19 -4.65 -13.35 11.85
CA VAL A 19 -5.15 -12.43 10.81
C VAL A 19 -4.84 -12.99 9.42
N THR A 20 -3.61 -13.48 9.21
CA THR A 20 -3.18 -14.11 7.95
C THR A 20 -4.03 -15.32 7.59
N ARG A 21 -4.29 -16.22 8.55
CA ARG A 21 -5.17 -17.37 8.33
C ARG A 21 -6.60 -16.98 8.02
N HIS A 22 -7.13 -15.96 8.71
CA HIS A 22 -8.45 -15.42 8.42
C HIS A 22 -8.53 -14.86 6.99
N ASN A 23 -7.52 -14.10 6.56
CA ASN A 23 -7.42 -13.58 5.20
C ASN A 23 -7.40 -14.68 4.15
N ARG A 24 -6.57 -15.70 4.36
CA ARG A 24 -6.51 -16.86 3.46
C ARG A 24 -7.88 -17.52 3.30
N ALA A 25 -8.58 -17.74 4.41
CA ALA A 25 -9.92 -18.32 4.38
C ALA A 25 -10.91 -17.46 3.58
N LEU A 26 -10.89 -16.13 3.76
CA LEU A 26 -11.77 -15.22 3.01
C LEU A 26 -11.48 -15.20 1.50
N ILE A 27 -10.21 -15.31 1.12
CA ILE A 27 -9.80 -15.38 -0.29
C ILE A 27 -10.21 -16.73 -0.90
N GLU A 28 -9.99 -17.85 -0.19
CA GLU A 28 -10.32 -19.19 -0.67
C GLU A 28 -11.82 -19.43 -0.87
N THR A 29 -12.66 -18.81 -0.04
CA THR A 29 -14.12 -18.90 -0.17
C THR A 29 -14.71 -17.86 -1.13
N ASP A 30 -13.88 -17.15 -1.91
CA ASP A 30 -14.29 -16.04 -2.78
C ASP A 30 -15.17 -14.98 -2.08
N TYR A 31 -15.07 -14.87 -0.74
CA TYR A 31 -15.96 -14.02 0.08
C TYR A 31 -15.82 -12.54 -0.29
N LEU A 32 -14.62 -12.13 -0.70
CA LEU A 32 -14.30 -10.77 -1.13
C LEU A 32 -14.82 -10.44 -2.54
N LEU A 33 -15.22 -11.46 -3.32
CA LEU A 33 -15.68 -11.31 -4.71
C LEU A 33 -17.21 -11.45 -4.83
N GLU A 34 -17.83 -12.31 -4.02
CA GLU A 34 -19.23 -12.68 -4.19
C GLU A 34 -20.23 -11.65 -3.64
N GLN A 35 -19.78 -10.74 -2.77
CA GLN A 35 -20.66 -9.82 -2.06
C GLN A 35 -19.86 -8.58 -1.64
N GLU A 36 -20.43 -7.38 -1.76
CA GLU A 36 -19.84 -6.10 -1.31
C GLU A 36 -19.75 -6.03 0.24
N HIS A 37 -19.28 -7.09 0.88
CA HIS A 37 -19.29 -7.21 2.32
C HIS A 37 -18.01 -6.61 2.90
N GLU A 38 -18.21 -5.65 3.79
CA GLU A 38 -17.15 -5.22 4.68
C GLU A 38 -16.80 -6.39 5.61
N SER A 39 -15.50 -6.62 5.84
CA SER A 39 -15.03 -7.41 6.97
C SER A 39 -14.53 -6.44 8.04
N PRO A 40 -15.37 -6.02 9.02
CA PRO A 40 -14.98 -5.07 10.05
C PRO A 40 -13.79 -5.58 10.86
N LEU A 41 -13.75 -6.90 11.10
CA LEU A 41 -12.64 -7.56 11.79
C LEU A 41 -11.33 -7.37 11.02
N LEU A 42 -11.37 -7.50 9.69
CA LEU A 42 -10.18 -7.37 8.88
C LEU A 42 -9.66 -5.93 8.87
N LEU A 43 -10.56 -4.98 8.64
CA LEU A 43 -10.24 -3.56 8.64
C LEU A 43 -9.69 -3.11 10.00
N ALA A 44 -10.31 -3.57 11.10
CA ALA A 44 -9.83 -3.31 12.45
C ALA A 44 -8.45 -3.94 12.71
N SER A 45 -8.19 -5.13 12.15
CA SER A 45 -6.90 -5.81 12.27
C SER A 45 -5.78 -5.02 11.59
N TYR A 46 -6.00 -4.54 10.36
CA TYR A 46 -5.02 -3.69 9.67
C TYR A 46 -4.79 -2.35 10.37
N ASP A 47 -5.85 -1.74 10.89
CA ASP A 47 -5.71 -0.51 11.69
C ASP A 47 -4.93 -0.75 12.99
N LEU A 48 -5.16 -1.87 13.66
CA LEU A 48 -4.43 -2.25 14.87
C LEU A 48 -2.95 -2.47 14.52
N LEU A 49 -2.63 -3.29 13.53
CA LEU A 49 -1.26 -3.55 13.10
C LEU A 49 -0.53 -2.27 12.68
N ARG A 50 -1.22 -1.35 12.00
CA ARG A 50 -0.69 -0.04 11.66
C ARG A 50 -0.38 0.78 12.91
N ARG A 51 -1.30 0.85 13.87
CA ARG A 51 -1.09 1.58 15.13
C ARG A 51 0.09 1.01 15.92
N LEU A 52 0.23 -0.31 15.95
CA LEU A 52 1.37 -1.00 16.56
C LEU A 52 2.68 -0.60 15.86
N THR A 53 2.71 -0.64 14.53
CA THR A 53 3.87 -0.23 13.73
C THR A 53 4.23 1.25 13.95
N CYS A 54 3.25 2.15 13.95
CA CYS A 54 3.48 3.57 14.27
C CYS A 54 3.97 3.81 15.70
N HIS A 55 3.54 2.98 16.66
CA HIS A 55 4.02 3.08 18.04
C HIS A 55 5.50 2.74 18.13
N LEU A 56 5.97 1.72 17.40
CA LEU A 56 7.40 1.39 17.32
C LEU A 56 8.23 2.58 16.82
N LYS A 57 7.79 3.23 15.74
CA LYS A 57 8.44 4.46 15.22
C LYS A 57 8.59 5.54 16.28
N ARG A 58 7.52 5.79 17.06
CA ARG A 58 7.50 6.85 18.08
C ARG A 58 8.43 6.55 19.25
N VAL A 59 8.52 5.29 19.66
CA VAL A 59 9.43 4.85 20.74
C VAL A 59 10.88 5.02 20.30
N ASN A 60 11.23 4.55 19.09
CA ASN A 60 12.60 4.68 18.56
C ASN A 60 13.07 6.14 18.46
N ASN A 61 12.19 7.05 18.01
CA ASN A 61 12.48 8.49 17.99
C ASN A 61 12.66 9.10 19.39
N HIS A 62 12.05 8.53 20.44
CA HIS A 62 12.16 9.06 21.80
C HIS A 62 13.42 8.56 22.51
N ASP A 63 13.80 7.30 22.29
CA ASP A 63 15.03 6.71 22.83
C ASP A 63 16.29 7.34 22.21
N SER A 64 16.23 7.72 20.93
CA SER A 64 17.31 8.51 20.28
C SER A 64 17.61 9.84 20.99
N ASN A 65 16.66 10.38 21.76
CA ASN A 65 16.83 11.61 22.54
C ASN A 65 17.13 11.36 24.03
N ASN A 66 17.05 10.11 24.52
CA ASN A 66 17.26 9.75 25.93
C ASN A 66 18.16 8.52 26.01
N PHE A 67 19.46 8.73 26.27
CA PHE A 67 20.45 7.66 26.47
C PHE A 67 20.07 6.76 27.66
N ASN A 68 19.39 5.65 27.42
CA ASN A 68 19.08 4.65 28.45
C ASN A 68 19.31 3.21 27.92
N VAL A 69 20.54 2.73 28.13
CA VAL A 69 21.14 1.52 27.51
C VAL A 69 20.46 0.19 27.87
N ASN A 70 19.69 0.12 28.97
CA ASN A 70 19.05 -1.13 29.41
C ASN A 70 17.70 -1.42 28.74
N HIS A 71 17.09 -0.45 28.06
CA HIS A 71 15.77 -0.62 27.43
C HIS A 71 15.82 -0.96 25.94
N GLU A 72 16.98 -0.78 25.28
CA GLU A 72 17.13 -0.94 23.84
C GLU A 72 17.03 -2.40 23.38
N SER A 73 17.47 -3.38 24.19
CA SER A 73 17.58 -4.79 23.75
C SER A 73 16.23 -5.50 23.59
N GLU A 74 15.31 -5.36 24.55
CA GLU A 74 13.96 -5.94 24.45
C GLU A 74 13.10 -5.21 23.39
N GLN A 75 13.28 -3.90 23.25
CA GLN A 75 12.57 -3.07 22.29
C GLN A 75 12.95 -3.40 20.84
N THR A 76 14.25 -3.48 20.56
CA THR A 76 14.78 -3.85 19.24
C THR A 76 14.35 -5.28 18.85
N SER A 77 14.27 -6.19 19.83
CA SER A 77 13.78 -7.55 19.62
C SER A 77 12.29 -7.58 19.25
N ALA A 78 11.45 -6.77 19.89
CA ALA A 78 10.01 -6.73 19.62
C ALA A 78 9.69 -6.11 18.25
N GLU A 79 10.42 -5.07 17.88
CA GLU A 79 10.35 -4.44 16.55
C GLU A 79 10.74 -5.42 15.45
N SER A 80 11.93 -6.02 15.57
CA SER A 80 12.43 -7.01 14.61
C SER A 80 11.47 -8.19 14.45
N HIS A 81 10.87 -8.65 15.55
CA HIS A 81 9.91 -9.74 15.52
C HIS A 81 8.61 -9.35 14.81
N LEU A 82 8.01 -8.19 15.10
CA LEU A 82 6.81 -7.75 14.37
C LEU A 82 7.10 -7.55 12.89
N LEU A 83 8.18 -6.84 12.56
CA LEU A 83 8.56 -6.56 11.18
C LEU A 83 8.82 -7.87 10.42
N GLY A 84 9.52 -8.82 11.02
CA GLY A 84 9.72 -10.16 10.45
C GLY A 84 8.41 -10.93 10.26
N CYS A 85 7.47 -10.85 11.21
CA CYS A 85 6.14 -11.42 11.04
C CYS A 85 5.38 -10.75 9.88
N LEU A 86 5.40 -9.42 9.79
CA LEU A 86 4.71 -8.70 8.72
C LEU A 86 5.34 -8.99 7.35
N GLU A 87 6.66 -9.07 7.26
CA GLU A 87 7.38 -9.45 6.03
C GLU A 87 7.01 -10.87 5.57
N SER A 88 7.14 -11.86 6.45
CA SER A 88 6.87 -13.28 6.14
C SER A 88 5.40 -13.61 5.87
N THR A 89 4.48 -12.75 6.28
CA THR A 89 3.03 -12.94 6.12
C THR A 89 2.40 -12.00 5.10
N GLU A 90 3.19 -11.33 4.25
CA GLU A 90 2.67 -10.37 3.25
C GLU A 90 1.77 -9.29 3.89
N ALA A 91 2.28 -8.68 4.95
CA ALA A 91 1.59 -7.73 5.83
C ALA A 91 0.30 -8.32 6.44
N ALA A 92 0.42 -9.49 7.06
CA ALA A 92 -0.70 -10.24 7.63
C ALA A 92 -1.76 -10.68 6.61
N GLY A 93 -1.38 -10.94 5.36
CA GLY A 93 -2.26 -11.30 4.25
C GLY A 93 -2.91 -10.11 3.54
N ALA A 94 -2.50 -8.88 3.88
CA ALA A 94 -3.11 -7.67 3.32
C ALA A 94 -2.87 -7.50 1.82
N ILE A 95 -1.71 -7.95 1.32
CA ILE A 95 -1.42 -7.94 -0.12
C ILE A 95 -2.37 -8.90 -0.85
N GLY A 96 -2.49 -10.13 -0.38
CA GLY A 96 -3.40 -11.13 -0.95
C GLY A 96 -4.86 -10.65 -0.99
N CYS A 97 -5.33 -9.98 0.05
CA CYS A 97 -6.68 -9.41 0.06
C CYS A 97 -6.86 -8.28 -0.96
N LEU A 98 -5.92 -7.34 -1.04
CA LEU A 98 -5.99 -6.29 -2.07
C LEU A 98 -5.93 -6.88 -3.47
N TYR A 99 -5.09 -7.90 -3.67
CA TYR A 99 -4.98 -8.60 -4.94
C TYR A 99 -6.31 -9.27 -5.31
N ALA A 100 -6.95 -9.96 -4.36
CA ALA A 100 -8.26 -10.57 -4.57
C ALA A 100 -9.33 -9.54 -4.92
N THR A 101 -9.43 -8.45 -4.14
CA THR A 101 -10.45 -7.42 -4.33
C THR A 101 -10.27 -6.61 -5.61
N PHE A 102 -9.04 -6.24 -5.97
CA PHE A 102 -8.80 -5.27 -7.05
C PHE A 102 -8.22 -5.86 -8.32
N ALA A 103 -7.50 -6.99 -8.27
CA ALA A 103 -6.84 -7.56 -9.45
C ALA A 103 -7.51 -8.86 -9.93
N LEU A 104 -7.93 -9.75 -9.02
CA LEU A 104 -8.63 -11.00 -9.41
C LEU A 104 -10.09 -10.74 -9.84
N ALA A 105 -10.77 -9.78 -9.22
CA ALA A 105 -12.14 -9.40 -9.59
C ALA A 105 -12.27 -9.05 -11.10
N HIS A 106 -11.23 -8.47 -11.70
CA HIS A 106 -11.22 -8.16 -13.13
C HIS A 106 -10.98 -9.37 -14.04
N GLN A 107 -10.32 -10.42 -13.56
CA GLN A 107 -10.03 -11.61 -14.38
C GLN A 107 -11.25 -12.54 -14.51
N LYS A 108 -12.14 -12.58 -13.49
CA LYS A 108 -13.36 -13.40 -13.51
C LYS A 108 -14.53 -12.72 -14.24
N CYS A 109 -14.54 -11.38 -14.34
CA CYS A 109 -15.57 -10.61 -15.06
C CYS A 109 -15.20 -10.38 -16.54
N THR A 110 -15.22 -11.42 -17.37
CA THR A 110 -14.95 -11.32 -18.83
C THR A 110 -16.19 -11.14 -19.69
N SER A 111 -17.38 -10.93 -19.12
CA SER A 111 -18.57 -10.51 -19.86
C SER A 111 -18.71 -8.98 -19.84
N PRO A 112 -18.50 -8.29 -20.98
CA PRO A 112 -18.72 -6.86 -21.07
C PRO A 112 -20.23 -6.62 -21.15
N THR A 113 -20.91 -6.55 -20.01
CA THR A 113 -22.27 -6.01 -19.98
C THR A 113 -22.13 -4.49 -19.98
N PRO A 114 -22.59 -3.77 -21.03
CA PRO A 114 -22.49 -2.33 -21.08
C PRO A 114 -23.40 -1.73 -20.01
N GLY A 115 -22.80 -1.19 -18.94
CA GLY A 115 -23.54 -0.54 -17.85
C GLY A 115 -23.05 -0.82 -16.41
N GLN A 116 -22.10 -1.75 -16.20
CA GLN A 116 -21.61 -2.09 -14.84
C GLN A 116 -20.15 -1.69 -14.58
N THR A 117 -19.68 -0.56 -15.13
CA THR A 117 -18.49 0.10 -14.58
C THR A 117 -18.89 0.86 -13.31
N GLY A 118 -19.33 0.11 -12.29
CA GLY A 118 -19.72 0.67 -11.00
C GLY A 118 -18.51 1.29 -10.30
N SER A 119 -18.72 2.43 -9.65
CA SER A 119 -17.78 2.99 -8.69
C SER A 119 -17.35 1.91 -7.67
N SER A 120 -16.09 1.93 -7.25
CA SER A 120 -15.63 1.00 -6.21
C SER A 120 -16.49 1.15 -4.97
N SER A 121 -16.94 0.02 -4.42
CA SER A 121 -17.71 0.00 -3.18
C SER A 121 -16.95 0.66 -2.04
N SER A 122 -17.66 1.26 -1.10
CA SER A 122 -17.08 1.89 0.10
C SER A 122 -16.15 0.92 0.85
N SER A 123 -16.55 -0.36 0.93
CA SER A 123 -15.77 -1.46 1.51
C SER A 123 -14.40 -1.62 0.84
N ALA A 124 -14.37 -1.68 -0.50
CA ALA A 124 -13.14 -1.84 -1.26
C ALA A 124 -12.22 -0.62 -1.09
N LYS A 125 -12.78 0.59 -1.13
CA LYS A 125 -12.04 1.84 -0.89
C LYS A 125 -11.43 1.87 0.51
N LEU A 126 -12.17 1.42 1.52
CA LEU A 126 -11.72 1.35 2.90
C LEU A 126 -10.60 0.32 3.09
N MET A 127 -10.73 -0.86 2.47
CA MET A 127 -9.70 -1.89 2.48
C MET A 127 -8.40 -1.39 1.82
N ALA A 128 -8.49 -0.78 0.64
CA ALA A 128 -7.35 -0.14 -0.03
C ALA A 128 -6.66 0.86 0.90
N LEU A 129 -7.42 1.77 1.49
CA LEU A 129 -6.86 2.79 2.37
C LEU A 129 -6.17 2.19 3.60
N ARG A 130 -6.80 1.21 4.28
CA ARG A 130 -6.24 0.62 5.51
C ARG A 130 -4.97 -0.17 5.23
N THR A 131 -4.96 -0.97 4.16
CA THR A 131 -3.76 -1.70 3.75
C THR A 131 -2.63 -0.76 3.34
N LEU A 132 -2.89 0.26 2.52
CA LEU A 132 -1.86 1.22 2.11
C LEU A 132 -1.27 1.99 3.30
N LYS A 133 -2.11 2.38 4.27
CA LYS A 133 -1.63 3.01 5.51
C LYS A 133 -0.80 2.08 6.37
N LEU A 134 -1.12 0.78 6.41
CA LEU A 134 -0.29 -0.24 7.06
C LEU A 134 1.08 -0.33 6.36
N LEU A 135 1.11 -0.50 5.03
CA LEU A 135 2.35 -0.58 4.25
C LEU A 135 3.22 0.68 4.41
N LYS A 136 2.61 1.86 4.34
CA LYS A 136 3.29 3.12 4.61
C LYS A 136 3.90 3.16 6.00
N SER A 137 3.19 2.67 7.02
CA SER A 137 3.73 2.63 8.38
C SER A 137 4.94 1.69 8.50
N ILE A 138 4.94 0.56 7.78
CA ILE A 138 6.10 -0.36 7.72
C ILE A 138 7.29 0.37 7.11
N GLY A 139 7.13 0.99 5.93
CA GLY A 139 8.23 1.73 5.28
C GLY A 139 8.72 2.95 6.05
N GLN A 140 7.90 3.50 6.93
CA GLN A 140 8.27 4.60 7.83
C GLN A 140 9.07 4.14 9.06
N VAL A 141 8.98 2.86 9.43
CA VAL A 141 9.76 2.24 10.49
C VAL A 141 11.04 1.66 9.89
N ASP A 142 10.89 0.75 8.91
CA ASP A 142 11.98 0.12 8.20
C ASP A 142 11.67 0.05 6.70
N LEU A 143 12.40 0.88 5.95
CA LEU A 143 12.32 0.95 4.50
C LEU A 143 12.69 -0.40 3.85
N LEU A 144 13.72 -1.07 4.35
CA LEU A 144 14.21 -2.32 3.78
C LEU A 144 13.20 -3.45 3.99
N THR A 145 12.55 -3.51 5.16
CA THR A 145 11.46 -4.48 5.39
C THR A 145 10.33 -4.28 4.38
N LEU A 146 9.87 -3.04 4.16
CA LEU A 146 8.81 -2.79 3.18
C LEU A 146 9.25 -3.19 1.76
N GLN A 147 10.48 -2.84 1.37
CA GLN A 147 11.04 -3.17 0.06
C GLN A 147 11.16 -4.68 -0.16
N LYS A 148 11.61 -5.43 0.85
CA LYS A 148 11.69 -6.90 0.79
C LYS A 148 10.32 -7.54 0.74
N LEU A 149 9.39 -7.10 1.59
CA LEU A 149 8.01 -7.60 1.63
C LEU A 149 7.34 -7.46 0.27
N LEU A 150 7.33 -6.25 -0.30
CA LEU A 150 6.68 -6.00 -1.59
C LEU A 150 7.51 -6.52 -2.78
N GLY A 151 8.82 -6.64 -2.63
CA GLY A 151 9.74 -7.13 -3.66
C GLY A 151 9.89 -8.65 -3.68
N ALA A 152 9.34 -9.37 -2.70
CA ALA A 152 9.44 -10.81 -2.59
C ALA A 152 8.86 -11.51 -3.84
N GLU A 153 9.38 -12.71 -4.11
CA GLU A 153 8.88 -13.57 -5.17
C GLU A 153 7.39 -13.88 -4.95
N GLY A 154 6.57 -13.77 -5.99
CA GLY A 154 5.12 -13.92 -5.91
C GLY A 154 4.39 -12.65 -5.45
N THR A 155 4.89 -11.96 -4.41
CA THR A 155 4.28 -10.73 -3.88
C THR A 155 4.50 -9.53 -4.80
N SER A 156 5.67 -9.40 -5.42
CA SER A 156 6.01 -8.30 -6.34
C SER A 156 5.08 -8.21 -7.56
N LEU A 157 4.68 -9.36 -8.11
CA LEU A 157 3.70 -9.42 -9.19
C LEU A 157 2.32 -8.94 -8.72
N GLN A 158 1.86 -9.42 -7.56
CA GLN A 158 0.59 -8.99 -6.99
C GLN A 158 0.61 -7.48 -6.71
N TRP A 159 1.69 -6.97 -6.12
CA TRP A 159 1.87 -5.56 -5.81
C TRP A 159 1.80 -4.68 -7.07
N ARG A 160 2.52 -5.07 -8.13
CA ARG A 160 2.46 -4.38 -9.43
C ARG A 160 1.05 -4.33 -10.00
N LEU A 161 0.34 -5.46 -9.95
CA LEU A 161 -1.05 -5.56 -10.42
C LEU A 161 -1.99 -4.71 -9.57
N ILE A 162 -1.88 -4.77 -8.24
CA ILE A 162 -2.65 -3.93 -7.31
C ILE A 162 -2.44 -2.46 -7.66
N ALA A 163 -1.19 -1.99 -7.74
CA ALA A 163 -0.88 -0.60 -8.05
C ALA A 163 -1.50 -0.16 -9.39
N SER A 164 -1.35 -0.97 -10.44
CA SER A 164 -1.89 -0.65 -11.76
C SER A 164 -3.43 -0.56 -11.78
N HIS A 165 -4.11 -1.47 -11.08
CA HIS A 165 -5.57 -1.47 -11.00
C HIS A 165 -6.09 -0.32 -10.15
N LEU A 166 -5.46 -0.01 -9.01
CA LEU A 166 -5.85 1.11 -8.16
C LEU A 166 -5.70 2.44 -8.91
N ILE A 167 -4.59 2.65 -9.65
CA ILE A 167 -4.39 3.86 -10.47
C ILE A 167 -5.49 3.95 -11.53
N THR A 168 -5.66 2.91 -12.34
CA THR A 168 -6.64 2.91 -13.44
C THR A 168 -8.07 3.13 -12.95
N ARG A 169 -8.43 2.52 -11.83
CA ARG A 169 -9.79 2.54 -11.29
C ARG A 169 -10.11 3.88 -10.66
N PHE A 170 -9.27 4.37 -9.77
CA PHE A 170 -9.53 5.60 -9.02
C PHE A 170 -9.37 6.88 -9.85
N LEU A 171 -8.58 6.85 -10.93
CA LEU A 171 -8.56 7.96 -11.89
C LEU A 171 -9.86 8.07 -12.72
N LYS A 172 -10.63 6.98 -12.87
CA LYS A 172 -11.89 6.98 -13.64
C LYS A 172 -13.12 7.36 -12.80
N GLU A 173 -13.04 7.21 -11.48
CA GLU A 173 -14.22 7.33 -10.60
C GLU A 173 -14.60 8.77 -10.24
N GLU A 174 -13.64 9.69 -10.15
CA GLU A 174 -13.88 11.02 -9.59
C GLU A 174 -13.32 12.11 -10.51
N PRO A 175 -14.15 13.07 -10.98
CA PRO A 175 -13.64 14.27 -11.64
C PRO A 175 -12.70 15.02 -10.69
N LEU A 176 -11.48 15.30 -11.17
CA LEU A 176 -10.42 15.98 -10.40
C LEU A 176 -10.79 17.42 -9.95
N GLU A 177 -11.98 17.92 -10.30
CA GLU A 177 -12.45 19.25 -9.90
C GLU A 177 -12.94 19.31 -8.43
N GLU A 178 -13.19 18.17 -7.79
CA GLU A 178 -13.67 18.08 -6.40
C GLU A 178 -12.53 17.92 -5.35
N ILE A 179 -11.26 18.10 -5.73
CA ILE A 179 -10.12 18.06 -4.77
C ILE A 179 -10.24 19.18 -3.70
N LYS A 180 -11.22 20.08 -3.80
CA LYS A 180 -11.44 21.17 -2.83
C LYS A 180 -11.59 20.72 -1.38
N ASP A 181 -12.16 19.55 -1.10
CA ASP A 181 -12.47 19.11 0.27
C ASP A 181 -11.80 17.80 0.68
N THR A 182 -10.46 17.72 0.61
CA THR A 182 -9.70 16.61 1.23
C THR A 182 -9.97 16.50 2.75
N CYS A 183 -10.46 17.58 3.37
CA CYS A 183 -10.82 17.64 4.78
C CYS A 183 -12.18 17.00 5.15
N ALA A 184 -13.06 16.71 4.18
CA ALA A 184 -14.36 16.05 4.44
C ALA A 184 -14.29 14.51 4.39
N ALA A 185 -13.19 13.95 3.89
CA ALA A 185 -12.97 12.51 3.82
C ALA A 185 -12.85 11.92 5.24
N THR A 186 -13.90 11.24 5.69
CA THR A 186 -13.91 10.54 6.97
C THR A 186 -13.25 9.17 6.84
N GLN A 187 -12.75 8.62 7.96
CA GLN A 187 -12.20 7.26 8.01
C GLN A 187 -13.17 6.16 7.54
N SER A 188 -14.46 6.49 7.39
CA SER A 188 -15.56 5.63 6.93
C SER A 188 -15.95 5.82 5.46
N SER A 189 -15.53 6.90 4.80
CA SER A 189 -15.78 7.12 3.36
C SER A 189 -14.56 7.77 2.71
N PRO A 190 -13.57 6.97 2.28
CA PRO A 190 -12.34 7.51 1.74
C PRO A 190 -12.45 7.86 0.26
N THR A 191 -11.90 9.02 -0.11
CA THR A 191 -11.88 9.49 -1.50
C THR A 191 -10.82 8.78 -2.33
N ALA A 192 -11.04 8.73 -3.65
CA ALA A 192 -10.08 8.19 -4.63
C ALA A 192 -8.69 8.86 -4.50
N VAL A 193 -8.69 10.19 -4.35
CA VAL A 193 -7.47 11.00 -4.20
C VAL A 193 -6.67 10.61 -2.95
N LEU A 194 -7.35 10.39 -1.81
CA LEU A 194 -6.68 9.95 -0.58
C LEU A 194 -6.03 8.57 -0.77
N ILE A 195 -6.69 7.66 -1.47
CA ILE A 195 -6.14 6.32 -1.74
C ILE A 195 -4.93 6.42 -2.68
N LEU A 196 -5.01 7.22 -3.75
CA LEU A 196 -3.92 7.40 -4.70
C LEU A 196 -2.68 8.05 -4.05
N THR A 197 -2.86 9.05 -3.20
CA THR A 197 -1.74 9.69 -2.49
C THR A 197 -1.04 8.75 -1.51
N GLU A 198 -1.79 7.89 -0.81
CA GLU A 198 -1.21 6.83 0.01
C GLU A 198 -0.49 5.78 -0.85
N LEU A 199 -1.08 5.38 -1.99
CA LEU A 199 -0.47 4.46 -2.95
C LEU A 199 0.87 5.00 -3.47
N PHE A 200 0.90 6.25 -3.94
CA PHE A 200 2.12 6.88 -4.45
C PHE A 200 3.20 6.93 -3.37
N THR A 201 2.84 7.28 -2.14
CA THR A 201 3.80 7.25 -1.02
C THR A 201 4.44 5.86 -0.85
N VAL A 202 3.64 4.80 -0.89
CA VAL A 202 4.13 3.42 -0.76
C VAL A 202 4.97 3.01 -1.97
N LEU A 203 4.58 3.40 -3.19
CA LEU A 203 5.39 3.17 -4.40
C LEU A 203 6.74 3.88 -4.33
N GLY A 204 6.78 5.11 -3.80
CA GLY A 204 8.02 5.84 -3.57
C GLY A 204 8.94 5.10 -2.61
N TYR A 205 8.43 4.64 -1.47
CA TYR A 205 9.22 3.81 -0.53
C TYR A 205 9.67 2.48 -1.16
N PHE A 206 8.80 1.84 -1.93
CA PHE A 206 9.12 0.59 -2.61
C PHE A 206 10.31 0.76 -3.58
N ALA A 207 10.35 1.85 -4.35
CA ALA A 207 11.32 2.03 -5.43
C ALA A 207 12.61 2.79 -5.03
N VAL A 208 12.56 3.63 -3.98
CA VAL A 208 13.68 4.54 -3.68
C VAL A 208 14.98 3.77 -3.43
N ASN A 209 16.01 4.10 -4.22
CA ASN A 209 17.33 3.47 -4.19
C ASN A 209 17.34 1.94 -4.32
N ASN A 210 16.34 1.36 -5.00
CA ASN A 210 16.24 -0.08 -5.18
C ASN A 210 15.90 -0.42 -6.64
N THR A 211 16.94 -0.77 -7.42
CA THR A 211 16.82 -1.00 -8.87
C THR A 211 15.94 -2.20 -9.21
N ASP A 212 15.95 -3.26 -8.40
CA ASP A 212 15.11 -4.43 -8.61
C ASP A 212 13.62 -4.06 -8.47
N ASN A 213 13.29 -3.30 -7.44
CA ASN A 213 11.92 -2.81 -7.24
C ASN A 213 11.50 -1.77 -8.29
N GLN A 214 12.43 -0.92 -8.76
CA GLN A 214 12.17 -0.03 -9.90
C GLN A 214 11.82 -0.82 -11.17
N LEU A 215 12.55 -1.93 -11.44
CA LEU A 215 12.28 -2.82 -12.57
C LEU A 215 10.88 -3.44 -12.48
N VAL A 216 10.40 -3.80 -11.28
CA VAL A 216 9.02 -4.26 -11.08
C VAL A 216 8.02 -3.19 -11.55
N LEU A 217 8.24 -1.91 -11.24
CA LEU A 217 7.34 -0.83 -11.67
C LEU A 217 7.41 -0.55 -13.17
N GLN A 218 8.58 -0.72 -13.78
CA GLN A 218 8.82 -0.55 -15.23
C GLN A 218 8.27 -1.71 -16.05
N THR A 219 8.21 -2.91 -15.48
CA THR A 219 7.78 -4.11 -16.22
C THR A 219 6.31 -4.00 -16.60
N ALA A 220 6.04 -3.97 -17.90
CA ALA A 220 4.68 -4.00 -18.45
C ALA A 220 4.09 -5.42 -18.36
N GLY A 221 2.77 -5.50 -18.18
CA GLY A 221 2.01 -6.75 -18.32
C GLY A 221 1.35 -6.80 -19.70
N ALA A 222 0.06 -7.15 -19.74
CA ALA A 222 -0.78 -7.01 -20.94
C ALA A 222 -1.18 -5.54 -21.24
N GLY A 223 -0.65 -4.57 -20.50
CA GLY A 223 -0.96 -3.14 -20.63
C GLY A 223 0.20 -2.26 -20.15
N SER A 224 -0.06 -0.97 -19.95
CA SER A 224 0.93 0.00 -19.46
C SER A 224 1.55 -0.43 -18.13
N SER A 225 2.86 -0.25 -17.99
CA SER A 225 3.54 -0.43 -16.70
C SER A 225 3.06 0.59 -15.65
N VAL A 226 3.31 0.32 -14.37
CA VAL A 226 2.98 1.26 -13.29
C VAL A 226 3.75 2.56 -13.48
N LEU A 227 5.00 2.49 -13.94
CA LEU A 227 5.80 3.67 -14.26
C LEU A 227 5.16 4.51 -15.38
N GLN A 228 4.68 3.88 -16.46
CA GLN A 228 4.00 4.60 -17.53
C GLN A 228 2.69 5.24 -17.06
N GLN A 229 1.92 4.55 -16.22
CA GLN A 229 0.71 5.12 -15.61
C GLN A 229 1.03 6.32 -14.73
N LEU A 230 2.13 6.28 -13.98
CA LEU A 230 2.61 7.40 -13.18
C LEU A 230 3.07 8.58 -14.04
N CYS A 231 3.58 8.36 -15.26
CA CYS A 231 4.00 9.42 -16.19
C CYS A 231 2.80 10.04 -16.94
N THR A 232 1.71 9.29 -17.09
CA THR A 232 0.52 9.72 -17.86
C THR A 232 -0.62 10.21 -16.97
N LEU A 233 -0.34 10.49 -15.69
CA LEU A 233 -1.34 11.07 -14.79
C LEU A 233 -1.83 12.44 -15.31
N PRO A 234 -3.09 12.81 -15.05
CA PRO A 234 -3.59 14.14 -15.39
C PRO A 234 -2.82 15.26 -14.70
N PHE A 235 -2.73 16.43 -15.34
CA PHE A 235 -1.95 17.59 -14.88
C PHE A 235 -2.10 17.95 -13.38
N PRO A 236 -3.29 17.90 -12.74
CA PRO A 236 -3.42 18.20 -11.32
C PRO A 236 -2.49 17.38 -10.40
N PHE A 237 -2.11 16.16 -10.78
CA PHE A 237 -1.19 15.33 -9.99
C PHE A 237 0.25 15.87 -9.98
N TYR A 238 0.61 16.72 -10.94
CA TYR A 238 1.93 17.36 -11.02
C TYR A 238 1.88 18.86 -10.65
N GLY A 239 0.75 19.52 -10.91
CA GLY A 239 0.59 20.97 -10.74
C GLY A 239 -0.06 21.40 -9.42
N ASP A 240 -0.91 20.58 -8.80
CA ASP A 240 -1.57 20.94 -7.54
C ASP A 240 -0.58 20.74 -6.37
N PRO A 241 -0.32 21.77 -5.53
CA PRO A 241 0.59 21.66 -4.39
C PRO A 241 0.16 20.63 -3.33
N ARG A 242 -1.07 20.13 -3.38
CA ARG A 242 -1.57 19.07 -2.51
C ARG A 242 -1.27 17.66 -3.03
N LEU A 243 -1.08 17.50 -4.34
CA LEU A 243 -0.85 16.19 -4.99
C LEU A 243 0.60 16.01 -5.44
N ALA A 244 1.21 17.07 -5.96
CA ALA A 244 2.59 17.06 -6.43
C ALA A 244 3.60 16.51 -5.41
N PRO A 245 3.49 16.78 -4.08
CA PRO A 245 4.38 16.20 -3.07
C PRO A 245 4.32 14.68 -2.93
N PHE A 246 3.31 14.02 -3.51
CA PHE A 246 3.20 12.56 -3.53
C PHE A 246 3.67 12.00 -4.87
N THR A 247 3.23 12.62 -5.97
CA THR A 247 3.52 12.14 -7.32
C THR A 247 4.99 12.34 -7.72
N LEU A 248 5.55 13.54 -7.54
CA LEU A 248 6.89 13.89 -8.03
C LEU A 248 7.99 13.09 -7.31
N PRO A 249 7.97 12.94 -5.96
CA PRO A 249 8.96 12.10 -5.29
C PRO A 249 8.85 10.63 -5.69
N THR A 250 7.64 10.15 -5.99
CA THR A 250 7.43 8.77 -6.45
C THR A 250 8.03 8.53 -7.82
N LEU A 251 7.83 9.44 -8.77
CA LEU A 251 8.47 9.38 -10.09
C LEU A 251 10.00 9.46 -9.98
N LEU A 252 10.51 10.34 -9.12
CA LEU A 252 11.94 10.43 -8.86
C LEU A 252 12.47 9.11 -8.28
N ALA A 253 11.81 8.53 -7.27
CA ALA A 253 12.21 7.26 -6.68
C ALA A 253 12.19 6.11 -7.71
N ALA A 254 11.19 6.07 -8.60
CA ALA A 254 11.05 5.05 -9.63
C ALA A 254 12.10 5.15 -10.75
N THR A 255 12.70 6.33 -10.96
CA THR A 255 13.66 6.59 -12.05
C THR A 255 15.09 6.85 -11.57
N HIS A 256 15.29 7.06 -10.26
CA HIS A 256 16.57 7.45 -9.68
C HIS A 256 17.67 6.44 -9.99
N LYS A 257 18.72 6.92 -10.66
CA LYS A 257 19.89 6.12 -11.10
C LYS A 257 19.51 4.90 -11.95
N ASN A 258 18.39 4.96 -12.66
CA ASN A 258 17.94 3.92 -13.59
C ASN A 258 17.71 4.54 -14.97
N SER A 259 18.65 4.27 -15.89
CA SER A 259 18.64 4.85 -17.24
C SER A 259 17.44 4.39 -18.06
N GLU A 260 16.99 3.14 -17.88
CA GLU A 260 15.86 2.60 -18.62
C GLU A 260 14.54 3.24 -18.15
N ALA A 261 14.32 3.29 -16.84
CA ALA A 261 13.16 3.97 -16.25
C ALA A 261 13.15 5.47 -16.60
N THR A 262 14.32 6.11 -16.64
CA THR A 262 14.47 7.51 -17.08
C THR A 262 14.12 7.68 -18.56
N ALA A 263 14.47 6.70 -19.41
CA ALA A 263 14.11 6.71 -20.82
C ALA A 263 12.60 6.59 -21.01
N VAL A 264 11.92 5.74 -20.22
CA VAL A 264 10.44 5.66 -20.21
C VAL A 264 9.82 7.01 -19.85
N LEU A 265 10.27 7.65 -18.75
CA LEU A 265 9.79 8.96 -18.35
C LEU A 265 10.00 10.02 -19.45
N SER A 266 11.18 10.03 -20.08
CA SER A 266 11.52 10.98 -21.14
C SER A 266 10.64 10.79 -22.37
N CYS A 267 10.38 9.53 -22.73
CA CYS A 267 9.50 9.16 -23.83
C CYS A 267 8.08 9.70 -23.59
N GLU A 268 7.46 9.35 -22.46
CA GLU A 268 6.08 9.74 -22.16
C GLU A 268 5.90 11.27 -22.00
N MET A 269 6.89 11.96 -21.42
CA MET A 269 6.86 13.43 -21.27
C MET A 269 7.07 14.19 -22.58
N SER A 270 7.69 13.56 -23.59
CA SER A 270 7.91 14.19 -24.90
C SER A 270 6.68 14.12 -25.84
N TYR A 271 5.67 13.32 -25.49
CA TYR A 271 4.41 13.20 -26.23
C TYR A 271 3.29 14.11 -25.69
N GLN A 272 3.53 14.84 -24.61
CA GLN A 272 2.60 15.83 -24.02
C GLN A 272 3.00 17.25 -24.42
#